data_AF-A0A7W9YF70-F1
#
_entry.id   AF-A0A7W9YF70-F1
#
_cell.length_a   1.000
_cell.length_b   1.000
_cell.length_c   1.000
_cell.angle_alpha   90.00
_cell.angle_beta   90.00
_cell.angle_gamma   90.00
#
_symmetry.space_group_name_H-M   'P 1'
#
loop_
_entity.id
_entity.type
_entity.pdbx_description
1 polymer ?
#
loop_
_entity_poly.entity_id
_entity_poly.type
_entity_poly.pdbx_seq_one_letter_code
_entity_poly.pdbx_strand_id
1 'polypeptide(L)' 'MCESTARTRGISRPHLIIRNWTCRLCSHSNPDSETICCLQCGAAKR' A
#
# COMPACT_ATOMS: atom_id res chain seq x y z
N MET A 1 -13.08 -7.14 -2.53
CA MET A 1 -11.74 -7.16 -1.91
C MET A 1 -10.75 -6.74 -2.98
N CYS A 2 -9.76 -5.93 -2.68
CA CYS A 2 -8.89 -5.38 -3.73
C CYS A 2 -8.01 -6.48 -4.33
N GLU A 3 -8.00 -6.57 -5.66
CA GLU A 3 -7.32 -7.62 -6.42
C GLU A 3 -5.86 -7.20 -6.66
N SER A 4 -4.95 -7.87 -5.96
CA SER A 4 -3.50 -7.61 -5.99
C SER A 4 -2.87 -8.03 -7.31
N THR A 5 -2.88 -7.15 -8.32
CA THR A 5 -2.13 -7.39 -9.57
C THR A 5 -0.72 -6.81 -9.43
N ALA A 6 0.16 -7.51 -8.72
CA ALA A 6 1.55 -7.11 -8.57
C ALA A 6 2.34 -7.38 -9.87
N ARG A 7 2.61 -6.35 -10.68
CA ARG A 7 3.59 -6.42 -11.77
C ARG A 7 4.96 -6.01 -11.24
N THR A 8 5.83 -7.00 -11.10
CA THR A 8 7.26 -6.85 -10.79
C THR A 8 7.99 -6.15 -11.93
N ARG A 9 8.59 -4.98 -11.68
CA ARG A 9 9.84 -4.54 -12.36
C ARG A 9 10.75 -3.88 -11.34
N GLY A 10 11.82 -4.58 -11.01
CA GLY A 10 12.91 -4.07 -10.18
C GLY A 10 13.61 -2.92 -10.89
N ILE A 11 13.56 -1.74 -10.28
CA ILE A 11 14.45 -0.62 -10.55
C ILE A 11 14.87 -0.12 -9.17
N SER A 12 16.19 -0.11 -8.91
CA SER A 12 16.79 0.42 -7.68
C SER A 12 16.35 1.88 -7.49
N ARG A 13 15.32 2.14 -6.67
CA ARG A 13 14.77 3.48 -6.48
C ARG A 13 15.55 4.22 -5.39
N PRO A 14 16.00 5.46 -5.64
CA PRO A 14 16.65 6.29 -4.64
C PRO A 14 15.66 6.53 -3.50
N HIS A 15 16.12 6.33 -2.26
CA HIS A 15 15.41 6.53 -0.99
C HIS A 15 14.01 7.15 -1.15
N LEU A 16 13.03 6.31 -1.51
CA LEU A 16 11.63 6.71 -1.55
C LEU A 16 11.30 7.08 -0.11
N ILE A 17 10.86 8.33 0.11
CA ILE A 17 10.15 8.70 1.32
C ILE A 17 9.00 7.70 1.42
N ILE A 18 9.14 6.71 2.31
CA ILE A 18 8.08 5.76 2.62
C ILE A 18 7.04 6.59 3.36
N ARG A 19 6.14 7.19 2.60
CA ARG A 19 4.93 7.76 3.17
C ARG A 19 4.13 6.58 3.72
N ASN A 20 3.32 6.81 4.74
CA ASN A 20 2.38 5.82 5.25
C ASN A 20 0.98 6.43 5.13
N TRP A 21 -0.03 5.58 4.95
CA TRP A 21 -1.43 5.99 4.99
C TRP A 21 -2.20 5.17 6.01
N THR A 22 -3.06 5.84 6.77
CA THR A 22 -3.92 5.18 7.76
C THR A 22 -5.22 4.74 7.10
N CYS A 23 -5.56 3.46 7.26
CA CYS A 23 -6.82 2.93 6.74
C CYS A 23 -8.00 3.57 7.48
N ARG A 24 -8.91 4.20 6.73
CA ARG A 24 -10.09 4.85 7.30
C ARG A 24 -11.15 3.88 7.85
N LEU A 25 -11.04 2.59 7.56
CA LEU A 25 -12.00 1.57 8.03
C LEU A 25 -11.56 0.87 9.32
N CYS A 26 -10.27 0.59 9.47
CA CYS A 26 -9.74 -0.19 10.60
C CYS A 26 -8.61 0.52 11.36
N SER A 27 -8.27 1.76 11.00
CA SER A 27 -7.21 2.59 11.60
C SER A 27 -5.78 2.00 11.54
N HIS A 28 -5.57 0.92 10.78
CA HIS A 28 -4.25 0.34 10.58
C HIS A 28 -3.37 1.24 9.70
N SER A 29 -2.10 1.41 10.09
CA SER A 29 -1.10 2.14 9.30
C SER A 29 -0.50 1.24 8.23
N ASN A 30 -0.61 1.64 6.96
CA ASN A 30 -0.10 0.89 5.83
C ASN A 30 1.04 1.66 5.15
N PRO A 31 2.05 0.98 4.63
CA PRO A 31 3.06 1.63 3.79
C PRO A 31 2.42 2.20 2.52
N ASP A 32 2.84 3.39 2.10
CA ASP A 32 2.54 4.00 0.79
C ASP A 32 3.40 3.37 -0.32
N SER A 33 3.75 2.10 -0.15
CA SER A 33 4.20 1.26 -1.26
C SER A 33 3.06 1.16 -2.28
N GLU A 34 3.36 0.73 -3.51
CA GLU A 34 2.43 0.60 -4.65
C GLU A 34 1.17 -0.28 -4.37
N THR A 35 1.10 -0.87 -3.19
CA THR A 35 -0.11 -1.44 -2.58
C THR A 35 -1.21 -0.40 -2.36
N ILE A 36 -2.21 -0.46 -3.23
CA ILE A 36 -3.51 0.23 -3.11
C ILE A 36 -4.45 -0.37 -2.04
N CYS A 37 -3.98 -1.33 -1.24
CA CYS A 37 -4.79 -2.14 -0.31
C CYS A 37 -4.29 -2.05 1.14
N CYS A 38 -5.22 -2.05 2.09
CA CYS A 38 -4.91 -2.21 3.50
C CYS A 38 -4.51 -3.66 3.79
N LEU A 39 -3.37 -3.86 4.43
CA LEU A 39 -2.84 -5.18 4.78
C LEU A 39 -3.67 -5.90 5.85
N GLN A 40 -4.41 -5.16 6.68
CA GLN A 40 -5.20 -5.73 7.78
C GLN A 40 -6.60 -6.16 7.36
N CYS A 41 -7.29 -5.39 6.52
CA CYS A 41 -8.70 -5.62 6.18
C CYS A 41 -8.99 -5.72 4.68
N GLY A 42 -7.97 -5.59 3.82
CA GLY A 42 -8.15 -5.66 2.37
C GLY A 42 -8.94 -4.49 1.76
N ALA A 43 -9.12 -3.40 2.51
CA ALA A 43 -9.80 -2.20 2.04
C ALA A 43 -8.90 -1.38 1.11
N ALA A 44 -9.45 -0.81 0.05
CA ALA A 44 -8.69 0.06 -0.84
C ALA A 44 -8.29 1.38 -0.14
N LYS A 45 -7.09 1.89 -0.48
CA LYS A 45 -6.62 3.22 -0.12
C LYS A 45 -7.55 4.26 -0.74
N ARG A 46 -8.21 5.06 0.11
CA ARG A 46 -9.09 6.18 -0.28
C ARG A 46 -8.62 7.45 0.37
#